data_AF-A0AAX6ERS0-F1
#
_entry.id   AF-A0AAX6ERS0-F1
#
_cell.length_a   1.000
_cell.length_b   1.000
_cell.length_c   1.000
_cell.angle_alpha   90.00
_cell.angle_beta   90.00
_cell.angle_gamma   90.00
#
_symmetry.space_group_name_H-M   'P 1'
#
loop_
_entity.id
_entity.type
_entity.pdbx_description
1 polymer ?
#
loop_
_entity_poly.entity_id
_entity_poly.type
_entity_poly.pdbx_seq_one_letter_code
_entity_poly.pdbx_strand_id
1 'polypeptide(L)'
;MPCPIRIRNLQHDLQLSQPKLNMNKSLGKRSGGGSRNIVPLCWLLAASSCFWLLMFTPIPLHRLAGMCSMSTPTTTITDQCEGRYIYVHDLPARFNADMIHNCRNLSPWTDMCRFTSNAGLGPKLDDSEGVFSETGWYATNQFALDYIFHQRIQRYECLTGDSSLASAVFVPFYAGFDIGKHLWGYNTSVRDSAGLELVKWLTERPEWARMGGRDHFMVAGRITWDFRRLTEDGDWGSKLLLLPEVKNMTVLVIESSPWHGNDFGVPYPTYFHPSSASEIVSWQERMRKLKRPWLSSFAGAPRPNQTESIRGQLMEQCRSSEKCKLLECDFGASKCHSPSSVVHMFQESVFCLQPQGDSYTRRSTFDSMLAGCIPVFFHPGSAYVQYLWHLPKNYTKYSVFISEDDVREGTAKVGEVLKRFSEEEVRRMREEVIGMIPSLVYRDPRESRMEGVKDAFDVAVEGVFERVERLRRGVPLEEMEEESSSWKYGLFGRGGEHEWDHFFRTPKR
;
A
#
# COMPACT_ATOMS: atom_id res chain seq x y z
N MET A 1 -2.34 -25.84 12.61
CA MET A 1 -1.73 -24.65 11.97
C MET A 1 -1.07 -25.09 10.67
N PRO A 2 -1.69 -24.87 9.50
CA PRO A 2 -0.95 -24.64 8.27
C PRO A 2 -0.66 -23.13 8.23
N CYS A 3 0.49 -22.61 7.87
CA CYS A 3 1.34 -23.01 6.79
C CYS A 3 2.78 -22.97 7.32
N PRO A 4 3.31 -24.08 7.86
CA PRO A 4 4.74 -24.33 7.85
C PRO A 4 5.16 -24.96 6.51
N ILE A 5 4.43 -24.67 5.41
CA ILE A 5 4.86 -25.09 4.07
C ILE A 5 6.07 -24.23 3.73
N ARG A 6 7.25 -24.78 4.05
CA ARG A 6 8.53 -24.48 3.42
C ARG A 6 8.65 -23.03 2.95
N ILE A 7 8.63 -22.09 3.89
CA ILE A 7 9.27 -20.78 3.71
C ILE A 7 10.81 -20.96 3.73
N ARG A 8 11.33 -22.09 3.21
CA ARG A 8 12.76 -22.26 2.89
C ARG A 8 13.08 -21.69 1.50
N ASN A 9 12.07 -21.32 0.72
CA ASN A 9 12.23 -20.88 -0.67
C ASN A 9 11.98 -19.38 -0.92
N LEU A 10 11.90 -18.53 0.12
CA LEU A 10 11.87 -17.06 -0.05
C LEU A 10 13.12 -16.49 -0.75
N GLN A 11 14.14 -17.32 -0.96
CA GLN A 11 15.29 -17.06 -1.83
C GLN A 11 14.86 -16.78 -3.28
N HIS A 12 13.77 -17.39 -3.75
CA HIS A 12 13.32 -17.27 -5.14
C HIS A 12 12.85 -15.86 -5.46
N ASP A 13 11.92 -15.28 -4.69
CA ASP A 13 11.32 -13.98 -5.04
C ASP A 13 12.27 -12.78 -4.77
N LEU A 14 13.33 -12.98 -3.98
CA LEU A 14 14.36 -11.96 -3.71
C LEU A 14 15.55 -11.98 -4.69
N GLN A 15 15.81 -13.10 -5.36
CA GLN A 15 16.73 -13.14 -6.50
C GLN A 15 16.09 -12.59 -7.78
N LEU A 16 14.75 -12.57 -7.85
CA LEU A 16 13.95 -12.19 -9.02
C LEU A 16 13.70 -10.67 -9.16
N SER A 17 14.54 -9.80 -8.59
CA SER A 17 14.35 -8.32 -8.66
C SER A 17 15.52 -7.55 -9.29
N GLN A 18 16.33 -8.19 -10.15
CA GLN A 18 17.45 -7.52 -10.82
C GLN A 18 17.13 -7.17 -12.28
N PRO A 19 17.05 -5.86 -12.64
CA PRO A 19 17.34 -5.40 -13.98
C PRO A 19 18.84 -5.08 -14.11
N LYS A 20 19.56 -5.84 -14.96
CA LYS A 20 20.87 -5.45 -15.50
C LYS A 20 20.62 -4.58 -16.75
N LEU A 21 20.81 -3.27 -16.62
CA LEU A 21 20.84 -2.35 -17.75
C LEU A 21 22.30 -2.02 -18.10
N ASN A 22 22.70 -2.36 -19.33
CA ASN A 22 24.01 -2.07 -19.89
C ASN A 22 24.15 -0.56 -20.14
N MET A 23 25.15 0.06 -19.51
CA MET A 23 25.56 1.44 -19.82
C MET A 23 26.31 1.47 -21.15
N ASN A 24 25.71 2.03 -22.20
CA ASN A 24 26.47 2.62 -23.30
C ASN A 24 26.32 4.15 -23.25
N LYS A 25 27.43 4.81 -22.89
CA LYS A 25 27.61 6.26 -22.97
C LYS A 25 27.61 6.67 -24.45
N SER A 26 26.72 7.57 -24.84
CA SER A 26 26.96 8.42 -26.01
C SER A 26 26.90 9.89 -25.58
N LEU A 27 28.04 10.56 -25.75
CA LEU A 27 28.25 11.98 -25.53
C LEU A 27 27.75 12.73 -26.77
N GLY A 28 26.68 13.52 -26.61
CA GLY A 28 26.18 14.45 -27.63
C GLY A 28 26.23 15.88 -27.13
N LYS A 29 27.18 16.67 -27.65
CA LYS A 29 27.32 18.12 -27.45
C LYS A 29 26.07 18.87 -27.94
N ARG A 30 25.58 19.86 -27.18
CA ARG A 30 24.83 21.00 -27.74
C ARG A 30 25.34 22.31 -27.17
N SER A 31 25.60 23.21 -28.10
CA SER A 31 26.13 24.56 -27.97
C SER A 31 25.04 25.57 -27.65
N GLY A 32 25.44 26.70 -27.07
CA GLY A 32 24.58 27.73 -26.52
C GLY A 32 23.86 28.62 -27.54
N GLY A 33 23.07 29.53 -26.98
CA GLY A 33 22.39 30.60 -27.71
C GLY A 33 21.35 31.27 -26.82
N GLY A 34 21.77 32.30 -26.08
CA GLY A 34 20.86 33.12 -25.27
C GLY A 34 20.22 34.26 -26.07
N SER A 35 19.09 34.76 -25.58
CA SER A 35 18.80 36.19 -25.60
C SER A 35 17.67 36.55 -24.64
N ARG A 36 17.85 37.76 -24.10
CA ARG A 36 17.03 38.43 -23.10
C ARG A 36 15.82 39.12 -23.74
N ASN A 37 14.90 39.51 -22.85
CA ASN A 37 14.33 40.87 -22.69
C ASN A 37 12.87 41.16 -23.10
N ILE A 38 12.18 41.75 -22.10
CA ILE A 38 11.24 42.88 -22.13
C ILE A 38 9.72 42.60 -22.05
N VAL A 39 9.16 43.12 -20.95
CA VAL A 39 7.76 43.37 -20.59
C VAL A 39 7.25 44.63 -21.31
N PRO A 40 5.94 44.77 -21.60
CA PRO A 40 5.24 45.90 -20.98
C PRO A 40 3.82 45.59 -20.48
N LEU A 41 3.42 46.47 -19.57
CA LEU A 41 2.23 46.50 -18.73
C LEU A 41 1.09 47.34 -19.37
N CYS A 42 -0.15 47.05 -18.95
CA CYS A 42 -1.33 47.93 -18.81
C CYS A 42 -2.07 48.53 -20.02
N TRP A 43 -3.39 48.24 -20.12
CA TRP A 43 -4.54 49.16 -20.36
C TRP A 43 -5.79 48.49 -19.73
N LEU A 44 -6.36 48.96 -18.61
CA LEU A 44 -7.32 50.04 -18.34
C LEU A 44 -8.78 49.56 -18.18
N LEU A 45 -9.36 49.93 -17.03
CA LEU A 45 -10.64 49.50 -16.45
C LEU A 45 -11.80 50.45 -16.77
N ALA A 46 -12.99 49.88 -16.55
CA ALA A 46 -14.34 50.39 -16.71
C ALA A 46 -14.67 51.71 -16.00
N ALA A 47 -15.61 52.43 -16.61
CA ALA A 47 -16.32 53.58 -16.08
C ALA A 47 -17.59 53.16 -15.31
N SER A 48 -17.94 53.90 -14.25
CA SER A 48 -19.31 54.35 -13.88
C SER A 48 -19.30 54.79 -12.40
N SER A 49 -19.30 56.09 -12.06
CA SER A 49 -20.41 57.06 -11.96
C SER A 49 -20.84 57.32 -10.52
N CYS A 50 -20.97 58.61 -10.18
CA CYS A 50 -21.67 59.20 -9.02
C CYS A 50 -20.97 59.20 -7.66
N PHE A 51 -19.97 60.07 -7.53
CA PHE A 51 -19.86 60.95 -6.35
C PHE A 51 -20.68 62.21 -6.64
N TRP A 52 -21.40 62.75 -5.66
CA TRP A 52 -21.40 64.18 -5.27
C TRP A 52 -22.40 64.36 -4.09
N LEU A 53 -21.86 64.90 -2.98
CA LEU A 53 -22.50 65.73 -1.96
C LEU A 53 -23.46 65.11 -0.93
N LEU A 54 -22.91 64.74 0.22
CA LEU A 54 -23.47 65.16 1.52
C LEU A 54 -22.31 65.58 2.42
N MET A 55 -22.07 66.89 2.49
CA MET A 55 -21.21 67.53 3.47
C MET A 55 -22.05 68.55 4.24
N PHE A 56 -21.87 68.53 5.57
CA PHE A 56 -22.23 69.56 6.55
C PHE A 56 -23.67 69.60 7.07
N THR A 57 -23.93 68.90 8.18
CA THR A 57 -24.55 69.51 9.39
C THR A 57 -23.95 68.88 10.66
N PRO A 58 -23.59 69.66 11.71
CA PRO A 58 -23.10 69.14 12.98
C PRO A 58 -24.25 68.98 13.98
N ILE A 59 -24.35 67.83 14.65
CA ILE A 59 -25.27 67.63 15.80
C ILE A 59 -24.47 67.09 16.99
N PRO A 60 -24.67 67.61 18.22
CA PRO A 60 -23.70 67.54 19.29
C PRO A 60 -23.73 66.23 20.09
N LEU A 61 -22.54 65.88 20.58
CA LEU A 61 -22.24 64.75 21.43
C LEU A 61 -22.82 64.95 22.84
N HIS A 62 -23.94 64.32 23.18
CA HIS A 62 -24.25 64.03 24.59
C HIS A 62 -25.17 62.82 24.77
N ARG A 63 -24.68 61.91 25.62
CA ARG A 63 -25.41 60.97 26.48
C ARG A 63 -26.30 59.94 25.77
N LEU A 64 -25.77 58.73 25.64
CA LEU A 64 -26.46 57.48 26.00
C LEU A 64 -25.39 56.42 26.27
N ALA A 65 -24.95 56.36 27.53
CA ALA A 65 -24.34 55.15 28.07
C ALA A 65 -25.47 54.13 28.24
N GLY A 66 -25.57 53.20 27.29
CA GLY A 66 -26.52 52.11 27.27
C GLY A 66 -25.84 50.88 26.68
N MET A 67 -25.72 49.84 27.51
CA MET A 67 -24.97 48.61 27.27
C MET A 67 -25.28 47.94 25.92
N CYS A 68 -24.37 48.07 24.95
CA CYS A 68 -24.22 47.09 23.88
C CYS A 68 -23.25 46.01 24.38
N SER A 69 -23.78 44.90 24.87
CA SER A 69 -23.02 43.66 24.92
C SER A 69 -22.77 43.25 23.46
N MET A 70 -21.60 43.58 22.93
CA MET A 70 -21.11 43.01 21.70
C MET A 70 -20.81 41.55 22.00
N SER A 71 -21.77 40.66 21.75
CA SER A 71 -21.45 39.26 21.50
C SER A 71 -20.61 39.25 20.22
N THR A 72 -19.28 39.30 20.38
CA THR A 72 -18.36 38.88 19.33
C THR A 72 -18.86 37.52 18.84
N PRO A 73 -19.10 37.32 17.53
CA PRO A 73 -19.32 35.99 17.04
C PRO A 73 -18.04 35.22 17.39
N THR A 74 -18.15 34.30 18.34
CA THR A 74 -17.14 33.29 18.55
C THR A 74 -17.16 32.46 17.28
N THR A 75 -16.33 32.86 16.31
CA THR A 75 -15.92 31.95 15.25
C THR A 75 -15.24 30.82 15.99
N THR A 76 -15.97 29.74 16.25
CA THR A 76 -15.38 28.49 16.69
C THR A 76 -14.41 28.13 15.58
N ILE A 77 -13.12 28.40 15.80
CA ILE A 77 -12.06 27.91 14.94
C ILE A 77 -12.16 26.39 15.10
N THR A 78 -12.89 25.75 14.19
CA THR A 78 -12.96 24.30 14.13
C THR A 78 -11.56 23.84 13.81
N ASP A 79 -10.92 23.20 14.79
CA ASP A 79 -9.63 22.58 14.60
C ASP A 79 -9.78 21.50 13.52
N GLN A 80 -9.19 21.74 12.35
CA GLN A 80 -9.28 20.82 11.23
C GLN A 80 -8.62 19.47 11.54
N CYS A 81 -7.75 19.42 12.55
CA CYS A 81 -7.03 18.23 12.98
C CYS A 81 -7.66 17.51 14.17
N GLU A 82 -8.81 17.97 14.65
CA GLU A 82 -9.56 17.30 15.71
C GLU A 82 -9.83 15.84 15.32
N GLY A 83 -9.46 14.90 16.20
CA GLY A 83 -9.57 13.45 15.95
C GLY A 83 -8.56 12.88 14.95
N ARG A 84 -7.67 13.72 14.38
CA ARG A 84 -6.70 13.36 13.33
C ARG A 84 -5.25 13.60 13.73
N TYR A 85 -4.97 14.04 14.96
CA TYR A 85 -3.59 14.24 15.38
C TYR A 85 -2.79 12.94 15.47
N ILE A 86 -1.56 12.96 14.96
CA ILE A 86 -0.58 11.89 15.12
C ILE A 86 0.63 12.41 15.86
N TYR A 87 1.01 11.71 16.93
CA TYR A 87 2.31 11.87 17.56
C TYR A 87 3.24 10.77 17.02
N VAL A 88 4.46 11.15 16.62
CA VAL A 88 5.47 10.20 16.14
C VAL A 88 6.50 10.01 17.24
N HIS A 89 6.71 8.77 17.66
CA HIS A 89 7.76 8.44 18.64
C HIS A 89 9.15 8.77 18.08
N ASP A 90 9.95 9.47 18.89
CA ASP A 90 11.38 9.67 18.63
C ASP A 90 12.17 8.43 19.09
N LEU A 91 12.17 7.39 18.24
CA LEU A 91 12.86 6.14 18.53
C LEU A 91 14.39 6.30 18.44
N PRO A 92 15.16 5.55 19.23
CA PRO A 92 16.60 5.40 19.01
C PRO A 92 16.93 5.03 17.55
N ALA A 93 17.91 5.72 16.97
CA ALA A 93 18.25 5.65 15.53
C ALA A 93 18.46 4.22 14.98
N ARG A 94 18.88 3.29 15.83
CA ARG A 94 19.03 1.86 15.49
C ARG A 94 17.75 1.21 14.96
N PHE A 95 16.57 1.72 15.32
CA PHE A 95 15.28 1.20 14.86
C PHE A 95 14.87 1.73 13.48
N ASN A 96 15.56 2.77 12.97
CA ASN A 96 15.24 3.39 11.68
C ASN A 96 16.43 4.01 10.95
N ALA A 97 16.91 5.19 11.37
CA ALA A 97 17.86 6.01 10.65
C ALA A 97 19.18 5.27 10.36
N ASP A 98 19.67 4.48 11.32
CA ASP A 98 20.91 3.70 11.16
C ASP A 98 20.75 2.60 10.09
N MET A 99 19.54 2.05 9.91
CA MET A 99 19.25 1.07 8.86
C MET A 99 19.35 1.69 7.47
N ILE A 100 18.88 2.94 7.30
CA ILE A 100 18.98 3.66 6.02
C ILE A 100 20.42 4.10 5.78
N HIS A 101 21.14 4.56 6.80
CA HIS A 101 22.56 4.88 6.69
C HIS A 101 23.38 3.65 6.25
N ASN A 102 23.04 2.48 6.78
CA ASN A 102 23.68 1.19 6.48
C ASN A 102 22.89 0.34 5.48
N CYS A 103 22.18 0.97 4.53
CA CYS A 103 21.23 0.32 3.62
C CYS A 103 21.82 -0.87 2.84
N ARG A 104 23.12 -0.89 2.55
CA ARG A 104 23.77 -2.01 1.83
C ARG A 104 23.63 -3.35 2.57
N ASN A 105 23.50 -3.31 3.89
CA ASN A 105 23.47 -4.49 4.75
C ASN A 105 22.04 -4.98 5.05
N LEU A 106 21.01 -4.39 4.44
CA LEU A 106 19.60 -4.76 4.68
C LEU A 106 19.16 -6.00 3.90
N SER A 107 19.96 -6.45 2.95
CA SER A 107 19.72 -7.71 2.23
C SER A 107 21.05 -8.40 1.92
N PRO A 108 21.16 -9.72 2.10
CA PRO A 108 22.37 -10.46 1.75
C PRO A 108 22.64 -10.54 0.24
N TRP A 109 21.67 -10.20 -0.61
CA TRP A 109 21.78 -10.36 -2.07
C TRP A 109 21.65 -9.06 -2.85
N THR A 110 21.16 -8.00 -2.22
CA THR A 110 20.74 -6.79 -2.90
C THR A 110 21.29 -5.57 -2.18
N ASP A 111 21.95 -4.69 -2.93
CA ASP A 111 22.27 -3.35 -2.42
C ASP A 111 20.96 -2.54 -2.29
N MET A 112 20.39 -2.55 -1.08
CA MET A 112 19.14 -1.85 -0.80
C MET A 112 19.29 -0.33 -0.84
N CYS A 113 20.51 0.23 -0.85
CA CYS A 113 20.70 1.68 -0.99
C CYS A 113 20.13 2.22 -2.30
N ARG A 114 20.14 1.41 -3.36
CA ARG A 114 19.47 1.76 -4.62
C ARG A 114 17.98 2.03 -4.36
N PHE A 115 17.35 1.18 -3.56
CA PHE A 115 15.90 1.19 -3.31
C PHE A 115 15.49 2.12 -2.14
N THR A 116 16.42 2.55 -1.30
CA THR A 116 16.17 3.61 -0.30
C THR A 116 16.36 5.02 -0.86
N SER A 117 16.84 5.16 -2.11
CA SER A 117 16.89 6.47 -2.77
C SER A 117 15.50 7.07 -2.99
N ASN A 118 15.43 8.39 -3.25
CA ASN A 118 14.17 9.11 -3.50
C ASN A 118 13.11 8.84 -2.42
N ALA A 119 13.47 8.94 -1.13
CA ALA A 119 12.56 8.70 -0.01
C ALA A 119 11.95 7.28 0.00
N GLY A 120 12.70 6.27 -0.46
CA GLY A 120 12.27 4.87 -0.48
C GLY A 120 11.61 4.42 -1.79
N LEU A 121 11.41 5.32 -2.75
CA LEU A 121 10.83 5.00 -4.05
C LEU A 121 11.83 4.30 -4.98
N GLY A 122 13.14 4.44 -4.73
CA GLY A 122 14.17 3.93 -5.62
C GLY A 122 14.41 4.83 -6.84
N PRO A 123 15.21 4.41 -7.83
CA PRO A 123 15.55 5.24 -9.00
C PRO A 123 14.35 5.50 -9.90
N LYS A 124 14.31 6.66 -10.56
CA LYS A 124 13.29 6.96 -11.58
C LYS A 124 13.35 5.95 -12.73
N LEU A 125 12.18 5.57 -13.24
CA LEU A 125 12.04 4.80 -14.47
C LEU A 125 11.87 5.76 -15.66
N ASP A 126 12.50 5.44 -16.78
CA ASP A 126 12.32 6.17 -18.03
C ASP A 126 11.11 5.65 -18.82
N ASP A 127 10.47 6.54 -19.58
CA ASP A 127 9.34 6.20 -20.44
C ASP A 127 9.78 5.98 -21.91
N SER A 128 10.98 5.43 -22.14
CA SER A 128 11.49 5.24 -23.51
C SER A 128 10.66 4.25 -24.33
N GLU A 129 9.98 3.32 -23.66
CA GLU A 129 9.09 2.32 -24.27
C GLU A 129 7.63 2.79 -24.36
N GLY A 130 7.31 4.01 -23.88
CA GLY A 130 5.95 4.55 -23.87
C GLY A 130 4.98 3.78 -22.98
N VAL A 131 5.48 3.04 -21.98
CA VAL A 131 4.68 2.21 -21.04
C VAL A 131 4.20 3.03 -19.85
N PHE A 132 4.98 4.02 -19.43
CA PHE A 132 4.79 4.84 -18.25
C PHE A 132 4.31 6.24 -18.62
N SER A 133 4.28 7.16 -17.67
CA SER A 133 4.18 8.61 -17.93
C SER A 133 5.53 9.28 -17.73
N GLU A 134 5.67 10.52 -18.20
CA GLU A 134 6.90 11.31 -18.09
C GLU A 134 7.43 11.43 -16.64
N THR A 135 6.52 11.43 -15.67
CA THR A 135 6.82 11.55 -14.24
C THR A 135 6.01 10.55 -13.42
N GLY A 136 6.43 10.37 -12.15
CA GLY A 136 5.74 9.53 -11.18
C GLY A 136 6.17 8.06 -11.15
N TRP A 137 7.15 7.63 -11.96
CA TRP A 137 7.54 6.22 -12.05
C TRP A 137 8.92 5.96 -11.46
N TYR A 138 9.00 4.94 -10.59
CA TYR A 138 10.21 4.58 -9.86
C TYR A 138 10.37 3.07 -9.81
N ALA A 139 11.62 2.59 -9.78
CA ALA A 139 11.95 1.19 -9.61
C ALA A 139 11.82 0.78 -8.13
N THR A 140 10.61 0.94 -7.57
CA THR A 140 10.30 0.72 -6.16
C THR A 140 10.50 -0.73 -5.78
N ASN A 141 11.13 -0.98 -4.63
CA ASN A 141 11.24 -2.33 -4.07
C ASN A 141 9.97 -2.65 -3.28
N GLN A 142 9.46 -3.86 -3.46
CA GLN A 142 8.22 -4.31 -2.82
C GLN A 142 8.29 -4.33 -1.28
N PHE A 143 9.49 -4.39 -0.70
CA PHE A 143 9.73 -4.42 0.75
C PHE A 143 10.23 -3.08 1.32
N ALA A 144 10.09 -1.96 0.59
CA ALA A 144 10.55 -0.64 1.04
C ALA A 144 9.47 0.14 1.84
N LEU A 145 8.32 -0.48 2.12
CA LEU A 145 7.16 0.23 2.65
C LEU A 145 7.41 0.88 4.01
N ASP A 146 8.24 0.28 4.88
CA ASP A 146 8.60 0.86 6.19
C ASP A 146 9.10 2.32 6.03
N TYR A 147 10.00 2.52 5.06
CA TYR A 147 10.60 3.82 4.83
C TYR A 147 9.70 4.75 4.03
N ILE A 148 9.01 4.25 2.99
CA ILE A 148 8.06 5.05 2.20
C ILE A 148 6.97 5.62 3.13
N PHE A 149 6.39 4.80 4.00
CA PHE A 149 5.34 5.21 4.93
C PHE A 149 5.86 6.22 5.97
N HIS A 150 7.07 6.02 6.50
CA HIS A 150 7.68 6.99 7.42
C HIS A 150 8.00 8.33 6.73
N GLN A 151 8.43 8.32 5.46
CA GLN A 151 8.62 9.56 4.71
C GLN A 151 7.28 10.28 4.44
N ARG A 152 6.19 9.52 4.23
CA ARG A 152 4.85 10.08 4.08
C ARG A 152 4.33 10.70 5.38
N ILE A 153 4.49 10.02 6.51
CA ILE A 153 3.95 10.49 7.80
C ILE A 153 4.66 11.74 8.31
N GLN A 154 5.95 11.90 8.03
CA GLN A 154 6.73 13.11 8.39
C GLN A 154 6.18 14.41 7.78
N ARG A 155 5.27 14.30 6.81
CA ARG A 155 4.61 15.43 6.13
C ARG A 155 3.11 15.40 6.27
N TYR A 156 2.60 14.60 7.21
CA TYR A 156 1.18 14.57 7.51
C TYR A 156 0.75 15.90 8.15
N GLU A 157 -0.39 16.43 7.73
CA GLU A 157 -0.82 17.79 8.10
C GLU A 157 -1.16 17.95 9.59
N CYS A 158 -1.55 16.85 10.24
CA CYS A 158 -1.95 16.84 11.65
C CYS A 158 -0.90 16.15 12.53
N LEU A 159 0.39 16.39 12.28
CA LEU A 159 1.43 16.02 13.24
C LEU A 159 1.38 16.94 14.46
N THR A 160 1.54 16.38 15.66
CA THR A 160 1.66 17.12 16.91
C THR A 160 2.94 16.74 17.65
N GLY A 161 3.59 17.73 18.26
CA GLY A 161 4.68 17.50 19.23
C GLY A 161 4.17 17.24 20.66
N ASP A 162 2.89 17.47 20.91
CA ASP A 162 2.22 17.18 22.17
C ASP A 162 1.42 15.88 22.03
N SER A 163 1.90 14.81 22.67
CA SER A 163 1.29 13.49 22.62
C SER A 163 -0.08 13.44 23.30
N SER A 164 -0.42 14.39 24.17
CA SER A 164 -1.73 14.47 24.83
C SER A 164 -2.87 14.77 23.85
N LEU A 165 -2.58 15.49 22.76
CA LEU A 165 -3.54 15.79 21.69
C LEU A 165 -3.69 14.64 20.67
N ALA A 166 -2.76 13.69 20.69
CA ALA A 166 -2.65 12.68 19.63
C ALA A 166 -3.81 11.69 19.64
N SER A 167 -4.49 11.58 18.49
CA SER A 167 -5.50 10.55 18.26
C SER A 167 -4.88 9.18 18.02
N ALA A 168 -3.69 9.11 17.40
CA ALA A 168 -2.90 7.90 17.27
C ALA A 168 -1.41 8.19 17.48
N VAL A 169 -0.65 7.16 17.82
CA VAL A 169 0.80 7.25 18.04
C VAL A 169 1.53 6.36 17.04
N PHE A 170 2.34 6.96 16.17
CA PHE A 170 3.12 6.23 15.19
C PHE A 170 4.47 5.78 15.77
N VAL A 171 4.81 4.51 15.58
CA VAL A 171 6.09 3.91 15.97
C VAL A 171 6.93 3.69 14.70
N PRO A 172 7.93 4.55 14.41
CA PRO A 172 8.74 4.46 13.19
C PRO A 172 9.83 3.37 13.28
N PHE A 173 9.46 2.13 13.58
CA PHE A 173 10.37 0.97 13.53
C PHE A 173 10.36 0.34 12.15
N TYR A 174 11.52 0.21 11.50
CA TYR A 174 11.63 -0.44 10.18
C TYR A 174 11.70 -1.96 10.30
N ALA A 175 10.63 -2.56 10.81
CA ALA A 175 10.53 -3.98 11.09
C ALA A 175 10.80 -4.84 9.84
N GLY A 176 10.33 -4.42 8.66
CA GLY A 176 10.56 -5.12 7.41
C GLY A 176 12.03 -5.18 7.01
N PHE A 177 12.76 -4.08 7.18
CA PHE A 177 14.21 -4.05 6.94
C PHE A 177 14.99 -4.82 7.99
N ASP A 178 14.62 -4.73 9.26
CA ASP A 178 15.26 -5.47 10.33
C ASP A 178 15.16 -6.99 10.11
N ILE A 179 13.96 -7.50 9.88
CA ILE A 179 13.78 -8.94 9.67
C ILE A 179 14.43 -9.37 8.35
N GLY A 180 14.31 -8.56 7.29
CA GLY A 180 14.95 -8.80 6.00
C GLY A 180 16.47 -9.02 6.11
N LYS A 181 17.14 -8.27 6.97
CA LYS A 181 18.57 -8.44 7.25
C LYS A 181 18.88 -9.78 7.94
N HIS A 182 18.00 -10.27 8.80
CA HIS A 182 18.28 -11.38 9.73
C HIS A 182 17.60 -12.71 9.38
N LEU A 183 16.79 -12.78 8.32
CA LEU A 183 16.07 -14.01 7.95
C LEU A 183 16.99 -15.17 7.53
N TRP A 184 18.16 -14.89 6.95
CA TRP A 184 19.07 -15.91 6.41
C TRP A 184 20.37 -15.99 7.19
N GLY A 185 20.69 -17.18 7.72
CA GLY A 185 21.98 -17.44 8.37
C GLY A 185 22.12 -16.92 9.80
N TYR A 186 21.08 -16.29 10.36
CA TYR A 186 21.07 -15.85 11.76
C TYR A 186 20.20 -16.77 12.64
N ASN A 187 20.54 -16.84 13.93
CA ASN A 187 19.75 -17.54 14.93
C ASN A 187 18.49 -16.76 15.32
N THR A 188 17.57 -17.43 16.00
CA THR A 188 16.27 -16.86 16.43
C THR A 188 16.44 -15.70 17.41
N SER A 189 17.42 -15.76 18.32
CA SER A 189 17.73 -14.67 19.25
C SER A 189 18.06 -13.35 18.56
N VAL A 190 18.84 -13.39 17.47
CA VAL A 190 19.15 -12.18 16.69
C VAL A 190 17.90 -11.65 16.00
N ARG A 191 17.08 -12.52 15.39
CA ARG A 191 15.84 -12.13 14.70
C ARG A 191 14.80 -11.50 15.62
N ASP A 192 14.79 -11.89 16.89
CA ASP A 192 13.83 -11.38 17.89
C ASP A 192 14.34 -10.14 18.64
N SER A 193 15.65 -9.89 18.63
CA SER A 193 16.31 -8.88 19.49
C SER A 193 15.73 -7.47 19.35
N ALA A 194 15.62 -6.94 18.13
CA ALA A 194 15.10 -5.60 17.89
C ALA A 194 13.64 -5.46 18.33
N GLY A 195 12.81 -6.48 18.11
CA GLY A 195 11.41 -6.49 18.55
C GLY A 195 11.28 -6.46 20.07
N LEU A 196 12.07 -7.27 20.79
CA LEU A 196 12.08 -7.32 22.26
C LEU A 196 12.57 -5.99 22.86
N GLU A 197 13.59 -5.39 22.27
CA GLU A 197 14.12 -4.11 22.73
C GLU A 197 13.17 -2.94 22.43
N LEU A 198 12.45 -3.00 21.31
CA LEU A 198 11.42 -2.01 20.98
C LEU A 198 10.29 -2.02 22.00
N VAL A 199 9.72 -3.18 22.32
CA VAL A 199 8.59 -3.26 23.28
C VAL A 199 9.01 -2.81 24.67
N LYS A 200 10.24 -3.13 25.09
CA LYS A 200 10.82 -2.60 26.32
C LYS A 200 10.88 -1.07 26.29
N TRP A 201 11.39 -0.49 25.20
CA TRP A 201 11.47 0.97 25.08
C TRP A 201 10.09 1.65 25.08
N LEU A 202 9.11 1.06 24.38
CA LEU A 202 7.74 1.59 24.26
C LEU A 202 7.01 1.57 25.60
N THR A 203 7.06 0.46 26.32
CA THR A 203 6.34 0.28 27.60
C THR A 203 6.83 1.21 28.70
N GLU A 204 8.05 1.76 28.59
CA GLU A 204 8.61 2.77 29.48
C GLU A 204 8.14 4.21 29.16
N ARG A 205 7.42 4.44 28.03
CA ARG A 205 6.95 5.77 27.63
C ARG A 205 5.59 6.13 28.25
N PRO A 206 5.35 7.39 28.64
CA PRO A 206 4.03 7.81 29.14
C PRO A 206 2.91 7.64 28.11
N GLU A 207 3.21 7.77 26.81
CA GLU A 207 2.25 7.55 25.73
C GLU A 207 1.67 6.13 25.76
N TRP A 208 2.48 5.13 26.11
CA TRP A 208 2.04 3.74 26.18
C TRP A 208 0.98 3.53 27.25
N ALA A 209 1.15 4.17 28.41
CA ALA A 209 0.26 4.02 29.57
C ALA A 209 -1.17 4.52 29.30
N ARG A 210 -1.38 5.39 28.30
CA ARG A 210 -2.69 5.98 27.99
C ARG A 210 -3.73 4.94 27.55
N MET A 211 -3.34 4.03 26.65
CA MET A 211 -4.24 2.99 26.13
C MET A 211 -3.59 1.59 26.07
N GLY A 212 -2.44 1.40 26.73
CA GLY A 212 -1.71 0.13 26.73
C GLY A 212 -1.26 -0.31 25.33
N GLY A 213 -0.92 0.66 24.47
CA GLY A 213 -0.52 0.42 23.07
C GLY A 213 -1.67 0.35 22.05
N ARG A 214 -2.95 0.40 22.47
CA ARG A 214 -4.10 0.29 21.56
C ARG A 214 -4.29 1.46 20.60
N ASP A 215 -3.72 2.61 20.93
CA ASP A 215 -3.64 3.80 20.10
C ASP A 215 -2.32 3.89 19.31
N HIS A 216 -1.44 2.90 19.45
CA HIS A 216 -0.18 2.84 18.73
C HIS A 216 -0.33 2.05 17.44
N PHE A 217 0.38 2.51 16.41
CA PHE A 217 0.47 1.79 15.16
C PHE A 217 1.87 1.86 14.55
N MET A 218 2.20 0.85 13.75
CA MET A 218 3.46 0.76 13.03
C MET A 218 3.25 0.12 11.65
N VAL A 219 4.27 0.22 10.81
CA VAL A 219 4.32 -0.47 9.52
C VAL A 219 5.41 -1.53 9.60
N ALA A 220 5.13 -2.71 9.07
CA ALA A 220 6.12 -3.73 8.82
C ALA A 220 6.05 -4.09 7.33
N GLY A 221 7.02 -3.61 6.54
CA GLY A 221 6.99 -3.67 5.08
C GLY A 221 7.23 -5.05 4.46
N ARG A 222 6.83 -6.12 5.16
CA ARG A 222 6.80 -7.50 4.66
C ARG A 222 5.52 -8.20 5.09
N ILE A 223 5.39 -9.48 4.74
CA ILE A 223 4.19 -10.27 5.02
C ILE A 223 4.11 -10.64 6.50
N THR A 224 2.90 -10.78 7.04
CA THR A 224 2.65 -11.12 8.46
C THR A 224 3.46 -12.34 8.93
N TRP A 225 3.69 -13.31 8.05
CA TRP A 225 4.39 -14.57 8.35
C TRP A 225 5.87 -14.40 8.66
N ASP A 226 6.50 -13.30 8.23
CA ASP A 226 7.88 -12.99 8.60
C ASP A 226 8.02 -12.62 10.09
N PHE A 227 6.90 -12.30 10.75
CA PHE A 227 6.87 -11.79 12.12
C PHE A 227 6.06 -12.67 13.08
N ARG A 228 5.62 -13.86 12.63
CA ARG A 228 4.76 -14.79 13.37
C ARG A 228 5.36 -16.20 13.48
N ARG A 229 6.61 -16.29 13.90
CA ARG A 229 7.25 -17.58 14.19
C ARG A 229 6.67 -18.23 15.45
N LEU A 230 6.02 -19.37 15.29
CA LEU A 230 5.26 -20.04 16.36
C LEU A 230 6.08 -20.99 17.24
N THR A 231 7.27 -21.41 16.80
CA THR A 231 8.14 -22.33 17.54
C THR A 231 9.38 -21.61 18.05
N GLU A 232 10.04 -22.18 19.05
CA GLU A 232 11.24 -21.59 19.66
C GLU A 232 12.48 -21.66 18.75
N ASP A 233 12.63 -22.75 17.98
CA ASP A 233 13.86 -23.06 17.25
C ASP A 233 13.65 -23.26 15.74
N GLY A 234 14.53 -22.65 14.94
CA GLY A 234 14.78 -23.03 13.54
C GLY A 234 13.74 -22.65 12.48
N ASP A 235 12.52 -22.29 12.88
CA ASP A 235 11.48 -21.88 11.94
C ASP A 235 11.68 -20.48 11.36
N TRP A 236 10.89 -20.17 10.33
CA TRP A 236 10.95 -18.92 9.60
C TRP A 236 10.45 -17.72 10.43
N GLY A 237 11.09 -16.56 10.25
CA GLY A 237 10.62 -15.29 10.81
C GLY A 237 11.06 -14.98 12.25
N SER A 238 10.56 -13.86 12.77
CA SER A 238 10.66 -13.42 14.17
C SER A 238 9.35 -13.62 14.92
N LYS A 239 9.36 -13.30 16.23
CA LYS A 239 8.16 -13.32 17.09
C LYS A 239 7.46 -11.97 17.25
N LEU A 240 7.85 -10.94 16.50
CA LEU A 240 7.40 -9.55 16.73
C LEU A 240 5.88 -9.42 16.87
N LEU A 241 5.08 -10.00 15.96
CA LEU A 241 3.61 -9.92 16.01
C LEU A 241 2.95 -10.85 17.04
N LEU A 242 3.75 -11.69 17.71
CA LEU A 242 3.30 -12.56 18.80
C LEU A 242 3.58 -11.95 20.18
N LEU A 243 4.40 -10.89 20.26
CA LEU A 243 4.66 -10.19 21.51
C LEU A 243 3.36 -9.58 22.06
N PRO A 244 3.04 -9.76 23.36
CA PRO A 244 1.80 -9.26 23.96
C PRO A 244 1.56 -7.76 23.73
N GLU A 245 2.63 -6.97 23.78
CA GLU A 245 2.60 -5.52 23.56
C GLU A 245 2.20 -5.20 22.11
N VAL A 246 2.81 -5.88 21.14
CA VAL A 246 2.52 -5.66 19.71
C VAL A 246 1.13 -6.19 19.33
N LYS A 247 0.60 -7.20 20.05
CA LYS A 247 -0.80 -7.63 19.90
C LYS A 247 -1.81 -6.53 20.24
N ASN A 248 -1.46 -5.59 21.11
CA ASN A 248 -2.31 -4.43 21.40
C ASN A 248 -2.25 -3.34 20.32
N MET A 249 -1.17 -3.30 19.54
CA MET A 249 -0.96 -2.28 18.51
C MET A 249 -1.70 -2.61 17.21
N THR A 250 -1.87 -1.60 16.37
CA THR A 250 -2.27 -1.80 14.97
C THR A 250 -1.03 -1.90 14.08
N VAL A 251 -0.84 -3.01 13.36
CA VAL A 251 0.33 -3.19 12.49
C VAL A 251 -0.09 -3.25 11.03
N LEU A 252 0.43 -2.33 10.22
CA LEU A 252 0.19 -2.31 8.78
C LEU A 252 1.21 -3.21 8.09
N VAL A 253 0.75 -4.19 7.33
CA VAL A 253 1.58 -5.18 6.62
C VAL A 253 1.15 -5.28 5.16
N ILE A 254 2.07 -5.66 4.26
CA ILE A 254 1.72 -5.82 2.84
C ILE A 254 0.87 -7.08 2.57
N GLU A 255 0.87 -8.04 3.49
CA GLU A 255 -0.03 -9.20 3.52
C GLU A 255 -0.36 -9.52 4.99
N SER A 256 -1.64 -9.51 5.36
CA SER A 256 -2.14 -9.73 6.71
C SER A 256 -2.64 -11.16 6.95
N SER A 257 -2.79 -11.48 8.23
CA SER A 257 -3.31 -12.78 8.64
C SER A 257 -4.84 -12.81 8.52
N PRO A 258 -5.44 -13.88 7.96
CA PRO A 258 -6.89 -14.06 8.01
C PRO A 258 -7.37 -14.47 9.42
N TRP A 259 -6.45 -14.74 10.35
CA TRP A 259 -6.77 -15.26 11.68
C TRP A 259 -6.46 -14.30 12.84
N HIS A 260 -5.83 -13.15 12.59
CA HIS A 260 -5.45 -12.23 13.66
C HIS A 260 -6.05 -10.85 13.39
N GLY A 261 -6.39 -10.15 14.47
CA GLY A 261 -7.12 -8.87 14.41
C GLY A 261 -6.26 -7.63 14.63
N ASN A 262 -4.94 -7.78 14.74
CA ASN A 262 -4.01 -6.69 15.06
C ASN A 262 -3.12 -6.30 13.87
N ASP A 263 -3.07 -7.10 12.80
CA ASP A 263 -2.40 -6.75 11.55
C ASP A 263 -3.38 -6.53 10.38
N PHE A 264 -3.15 -5.49 9.58
CA PHE A 264 -4.04 -5.06 8.50
C PHE A 264 -3.28 -4.98 7.18
N GLY A 265 -3.88 -5.56 6.13
CA GLY A 265 -3.31 -5.57 4.79
C GLY A 265 -3.40 -4.20 4.15
N VAL A 266 -2.26 -3.63 3.79
CA VAL A 266 -2.15 -2.42 2.96
C VAL A 266 -1.51 -2.76 1.61
N PRO A 267 -1.81 -2.02 0.53
CA PRO A 267 -1.27 -2.31 -0.80
C PRO A 267 0.24 -2.43 -0.81
N TYR A 268 0.77 -3.39 -1.59
CA TYR A 268 2.18 -3.42 -1.90
C TYR A 268 2.57 -2.11 -2.61
N PRO A 269 3.75 -1.52 -2.34
CA PRO A 269 4.21 -0.37 -3.08
C PRO A 269 4.45 -0.76 -4.55
N THR A 270 3.71 -0.10 -5.45
CA THR A 270 3.79 -0.29 -6.91
C THR A 270 4.93 0.56 -7.51
N TYR A 271 5.06 0.58 -8.84
CA TYR A 271 6.06 1.43 -9.51
C TYR A 271 5.62 2.89 -9.67
N PHE A 272 4.33 3.19 -9.45
CA PHE A 272 3.77 4.53 -9.68
C PHE A 272 3.52 5.25 -8.36
N HIS A 273 4.15 6.41 -8.22
CA HIS A 273 4.12 7.29 -7.08
C HIS A 273 3.83 8.71 -7.55
N PRO A 274 2.55 9.09 -7.70
CA PRO A 274 2.16 10.36 -8.29
C PRO A 274 2.60 11.54 -7.42
N SER A 275 3.06 12.61 -8.07
CA SER A 275 3.37 13.89 -7.45
C SER A 275 2.15 14.82 -7.32
N SER A 276 1.14 14.59 -8.16
CA SER A 276 -0.03 15.48 -8.29
C SER A 276 -1.30 14.70 -8.67
N ALA A 277 -2.47 15.29 -8.39
CA ALA A 277 -3.76 14.70 -8.76
C ALA A 277 -3.90 14.55 -10.28
N SER A 278 -3.33 15.48 -11.05
CA SER A 278 -3.31 15.44 -12.52
C SER A 278 -2.56 14.24 -13.09
N GLU A 279 -1.51 13.75 -12.43
CA GLU A 279 -0.82 12.53 -12.86
C GLU A 279 -1.72 11.31 -12.70
N ILE A 280 -2.49 11.23 -11.61
CA ILE A 280 -3.45 10.14 -11.40
C ILE A 280 -4.57 10.20 -12.44
N VAL A 281 -5.17 11.37 -12.65
CA VAL A 281 -6.24 11.55 -13.65
C VAL A 281 -5.74 11.19 -15.05
N SER A 282 -4.55 11.66 -15.43
CA SER A 282 -3.93 11.33 -16.72
C SER A 282 -3.72 9.83 -16.88
N TRP A 283 -3.24 9.16 -15.82
CA TRP A 283 -3.03 7.72 -15.84
C TRP A 283 -4.35 6.94 -15.94
N GLN A 284 -5.37 7.32 -15.17
CA GLN A 284 -6.70 6.71 -15.25
C GLN A 284 -7.31 6.86 -16.65
N GLU A 285 -7.25 8.06 -17.23
CA GLU A 285 -7.72 8.34 -18.60
C GLU A 285 -6.99 7.51 -19.65
N ARG A 286 -5.68 7.32 -19.48
CA ARG A 286 -4.91 6.41 -20.33
C ARG A 286 -5.42 4.98 -20.19
N MET A 287 -5.59 4.47 -18.97
CA MET A 287 -6.04 3.09 -18.73
C MET A 287 -7.43 2.79 -19.31
N ARG A 288 -8.31 3.81 -19.36
CA ARG A 288 -9.63 3.72 -20.02
C ARG A 288 -9.55 3.59 -21.54
N LYS A 289 -8.55 4.21 -22.18
CA LYS A 289 -8.43 4.31 -23.65
C LYS A 289 -7.61 3.19 -24.29
N LEU A 290 -6.81 2.47 -23.50
CA LEU A 290 -5.94 1.40 -24.01
C LEU A 290 -6.74 0.25 -24.61
N LYS A 291 -6.29 -0.22 -25.79
CA LYS A 291 -6.79 -1.45 -26.40
C LYS A 291 -6.19 -2.66 -25.68
N ARG A 292 -7.01 -3.66 -25.40
CA ARG A 292 -6.63 -4.88 -24.66
C ARG A 292 -6.82 -6.12 -25.55
N PRO A 293 -5.86 -6.45 -26.43
CA PRO A 293 -5.99 -7.56 -27.38
C PRO A 293 -5.99 -8.93 -26.71
N TRP A 294 -5.43 -9.05 -25.51
CA TRP A 294 -5.36 -10.31 -24.76
C TRP A 294 -6.56 -10.44 -23.82
N LEU A 295 -7.23 -11.58 -23.87
CA LEU A 295 -8.31 -11.89 -22.91
C LEU A 295 -7.74 -12.00 -21.50
N SER A 296 -6.61 -12.70 -21.35
CA SER A 296 -5.97 -12.90 -20.07
C SER A 296 -4.45 -12.82 -20.17
N SER A 297 -3.80 -12.55 -19.06
CA SER A 297 -2.35 -12.73 -18.95
C SER A 297 -1.91 -13.32 -17.63
N PHE A 298 -0.73 -13.95 -17.64
CA PHE A 298 -0.08 -14.44 -16.44
C PHE A 298 1.40 -14.09 -16.47
N ALA A 299 1.90 -13.47 -15.39
CA ALA A 299 3.31 -13.32 -15.10
C ALA A 299 3.68 -14.28 -13.97
N GLY A 300 4.51 -15.27 -14.26
CA GLY A 300 4.95 -16.21 -13.24
C GLY A 300 5.86 -17.33 -13.76
N ALA A 301 6.44 -18.03 -12.79
CA ALA A 301 7.11 -19.31 -12.95
C ALA A 301 6.26 -20.47 -12.37
N PRO A 302 6.48 -21.71 -12.82
CA PRO A 302 5.90 -22.90 -12.17
C PRO A 302 6.53 -23.12 -10.79
N ARG A 303 5.84 -23.86 -9.92
CA ARG A 303 6.34 -24.27 -8.60
C ARG A 303 6.32 -25.81 -8.49
N PRO A 304 7.22 -26.53 -9.17
CA PRO A 304 7.19 -28.00 -9.24
C PRO A 304 7.33 -28.68 -7.87
N ASN A 305 7.90 -27.98 -6.89
CA ASN A 305 8.07 -28.47 -5.52
C ASN A 305 6.88 -28.13 -4.59
N GLN A 306 5.79 -27.56 -5.11
CA GLN A 306 4.56 -27.25 -4.38
C GLN A 306 3.37 -27.90 -5.11
N THR A 307 2.99 -29.10 -4.67
CA THR A 307 1.95 -29.92 -5.32
C THR A 307 0.58 -29.23 -5.35
N GLU A 308 0.29 -28.39 -4.35
CA GLU A 308 -0.97 -27.64 -4.26
C GLU A 308 -1.03 -26.44 -5.22
N SER A 309 0.10 -26.03 -5.79
CA SER A 309 0.18 -24.83 -6.63
C SER A 309 -0.42 -25.06 -8.01
N ILE A 310 -1.42 -24.25 -8.37
CA ILE A 310 -2.04 -24.26 -9.70
C ILE A 310 -1.22 -23.52 -10.77
N ARG A 311 -0.09 -22.88 -10.42
CA ARG A 311 0.66 -22.01 -11.34
C ARG A 311 1.10 -22.75 -12.61
N GLY A 312 1.52 -24.00 -12.49
CA GLY A 312 1.89 -24.82 -13.65
C GLY A 312 0.71 -25.04 -14.60
N GLN A 313 -0.47 -25.36 -14.05
CA GLN A 313 -1.69 -25.57 -14.83
C GLN A 313 -2.16 -24.28 -15.51
N LEU A 314 -2.07 -23.12 -14.82
CA LEU A 314 -2.39 -21.82 -15.40
C LEU A 314 -1.46 -21.47 -16.56
N MET A 315 -0.16 -21.77 -16.44
CA MET A 315 0.80 -21.58 -17.54
C MET A 315 0.47 -22.48 -18.72
N GLU A 316 0.13 -23.75 -18.48
CA GLU A 316 -0.24 -24.69 -19.53
C GLU A 316 -1.51 -24.25 -20.27
N GLN A 317 -2.59 -23.92 -19.53
CA GLN A 317 -3.81 -23.35 -20.11
C GLN A 317 -3.52 -22.08 -20.92
N CYS A 318 -2.60 -21.22 -20.45
CA CYS A 318 -2.21 -20.00 -21.15
C CYS A 318 -1.44 -20.30 -22.45
N ARG A 319 -0.47 -21.22 -22.43
CA ARG A 319 0.28 -21.63 -23.63
C ARG A 319 -0.62 -22.26 -24.70
N SER A 320 -1.67 -22.96 -24.28
CA SER A 320 -2.66 -23.55 -25.19
C SER A 320 -3.69 -22.55 -25.72
N SER A 321 -3.62 -21.26 -25.37
CA SER A 321 -4.58 -20.23 -25.77
C SER A 321 -3.95 -19.08 -26.54
N GLU A 322 -4.41 -18.84 -27.76
CA GLU A 322 -4.02 -17.66 -28.56
C GLU A 322 -4.51 -16.32 -27.97
N LYS A 323 -5.35 -16.36 -26.94
CA LYS A 323 -5.88 -15.18 -26.24
C LYS A 323 -5.28 -14.96 -24.87
N CYS A 324 -4.29 -15.77 -24.48
CA CYS A 324 -3.58 -15.62 -23.22
C CYS A 324 -2.12 -15.18 -23.45
N LYS A 325 -1.70 -14.11 -22.79
CA LYS A 325 -0.32 -13.64 -22.81
C LYS A 325 0.44 -14.17 -21.60
N LEU A 326 1.48 -14.96 -21.86
CA LEU A 326 2.35 -15.49 -20.81
C LEU A 326 3.68 -14.73 -20.74
N LEU A 327 4.06 -14.32 -19.53
CA LEU A 327 5.39 -13.81 -19.19
C LEU A 327 6.05 -14.78 -18.22
N GLU A 328 6.96 -15.60 -18.74
CA GLU A 328 7.64 -16.65 -17.98
C GLU A 328 8.77 -16.04 -17.14
N CYS A 329 8.68 -16.20 -15.82
CA CYS A 329 9.62 -15.65 -14.85
C CYS A 329 10.72 -16.67 -14.50
N ASP A 330 11.48 -17.13 -15.49
CA ASP A 330 12.54 -18.12 -15.27
C ASP A 330 13.78 -17.54 -14.55
N PHE A 331 14.70 -18.42 -14.14
CA PHE A 331 15.98 -18.02 -13.57
C PHE A 331 16.83 -17.23 -14.58
N GLY A 332 17.21 -16.00 -14.24
CA GLY A 332 18.13 -15.17 -15.03
C GLY A 332 17.59 -13.76 -15.32
N ALA A 333 17.95 -13.20 -16.48
CA ALA A 333 17.38 -11.95 -16.98
C ALA A 333 15.93 -12.17 -17.47
N SER A 334 15.04 -12.53 -16.54
CA SER A 334 13.63 -12.72 -16.84
C SER A 334 12.99 -11.38 -17.15
N LYS A 335 12.08 -11.35 -18.12
CA LYS A 335 11.32 -10.13 -18.43
C LYS A 335 10.44 -9.69 -17.26
N CYS A 336 10.15 -10.58 -16.30
CA CYS A 336 9.43 -10.23 -15.08
C CYS A 336 10.19 -9.28 -14.16
N HIS A 337 11.51 -9.11 -14.35
CA HIS A 337 12.31 -8.15 -13.60
C HIS A 337 12.29 -6.75 -14.23
N SER A 338 11.73 -6.61 -15.43
CA SER A 338 11.55 -5.31 -16.07
C SER A 338 10.17 -4.77 -15.70
N PRO A 339 10.11 -3.64 -14.96
CA PRO A 339 8.84 -2.97 -14.67
C PRO A 339 8.05 -2.65 -15.95
N SER A 340 8.73 -2.27 -17.05
CA SER A 340 8.07 -1.91 -18.31
C SER A 340 7.39 -3.13 -18.93
N SER A 341 8.07 -4.29 -18.95
CA SER A 341 7.51 -5.52 -19.53
C SER A 341 6.29 -6.01 -18.77
N VAL A 342 6.30 -5.92 -17.44
CA VAL A 342 5.18 -6.34 -16.58
C VAL A 342 3.98 -5.41 -16.75
N VAL A 343 4.19 -4.10 -16.63
CA VAL A 343 3.12 -3.10 -16.75
C VAL A 343 2.53 -3.10 -18.16
N HIS A 344 3.35 -3.20 -19.20
CA HIS A 344 2.90 -3.27 -20.59
C HIS A 344 2.01 -4.49 -20.84
N MET A 345 2.40 -5.67 -20.35
CA MET A 345 1.57 -6.87 -20.50
C MET A 345 0.19 -6.68 -19.85
N PHE A 346 0.13 -6.11 -18.64
CA PHE A 346 -1.13 -5.86 -17.95
C PHE A 346 -1.97 -4.78 -18.64
N GLN A 347 -1.34 -3.75 -19.22
CA GLN A 347 -2.01 -2.73 -20.03
C GLN A 347 -2.73 -3.32 -21.26
N GLU A 348 -2.19 -4.37 -21.87
CA GLU A 348 -2.77 -5.04 -23.03
C GLU A 348 -3.77 -6.16 -22.69
N SER A 349 -4.00 -6.43 -21.41
CA SER A 349 -4.80 -7.58 -20.95
C SER A 349 -6.15 -7.14 -20.37
N VAL A 350 -7.21 -7.89 -20.67
CA VAL A 350 -8.53 -7.69 -20.05
C VAL A 350 -8.52 -8.18 -18.60
N PHE A 351 -8.10 -9.43 -18.40
CA PHE A 351 -8.00 -10.10 -17.10
C PHE A 351 -6.55 -10.46 -16.75
N CYS A 352 -6.17 -10.36 -15.49
CA CYS A 352 -4.82 -10.68 -15.03
C CYS A 352 -4.87 -11.78 -13.98
N LEU A 353 -4.25 -12.92 -14.27
CA LEU A 353 -4.29 -14.09 -13.39
C LEU A 353 -3.38 -13.87 -12.19
N GLN A 354 -3.96 -13.85 -10.99
CA GLN A 354 -3.26 -13.64 -9.73
C GLN A 354 -3.41 -14.85 -8.79
N PRO A 355 -2.84 -16.03 -9.13
CA PRO A 355 -2.72 -17.13 -8.17
C PRO A 355 -1.82 -16.75 -7.00
N GLN A 356 -1.88 -17.55 -5.93
CA GLN A 356 -0.96 -17.45 -4.80
C GLN A 356 0.52 -17.57 -5.23
N GLY A 357 1.40 -16.98 -4.43
CA GLY A 357 2.85 -17.10 -4.55
C GLY A 357 3.41 -18.07 -3.50
N ASP A 358 4.49 -17.65 -2.83
CA ASP A 358 4.94 -18.30 -1.60
C ASP A 358 4.00 -18.02 -0.42
N SER A 359 3.11 -17.03 -0.59
CA SER A 359 2.08 -16.58 0.35
C SER A 359 0.83 -16.13 -0.44
N TYR A 360 -0.19 -15.58 0.21
CA TYR A 360 -1.50 -15.39 -0.40
C TYR A 360 -1.52 -14.35 -1.52
N THR A 361 -0.80 -13.25 -1.36
CA THR A 361 -0.84 -12.09 -2.26
C THR A 361 0.54 -11.81 -2.84
N ARG A 362 0.56 -11.13 -3.99
CA ARG A 362 1.79 -10.70 -4.66
C ARG A 362 1.65 -9.24 -5.06
N ARG A 363 2.76 -8.51 -5.12
CA ARG A 363 2.81 -7.16 -5.69
C ARG A 363 2.14 -7.07 -7.07
N SER A 364 2.29 -8.12 -7.89
CA SER A 364 1.63 -8.29 -9.20
C SER A 364 0.14 -7.99 -9.19
N THR A 365 -0.56 -8.27 -8.09
CA THR A 365 -1.98 -7.90 -7.90
C THR A 365 -2.18 -6.41 -8.09
N PHE A 366 -1.44 -5.60 -7.33
CA PHE A 366 -1.56 -4.14 -7.33
C PHE A 366 -1.00 -3.52 -8.62
N ASP A 367 0.09 -4.07 -9.17
CA ASP A 367 0.62 -3.61 -10.47
C ASP A 367 -0.38 -3.88 -11.61
N SER A 368 -1.14 -5.00 -11.55
CA SER A 368 -2.18 -5.30 -12.55
C SER A 368 -3.39 -4.38 -12.44
N MET A 369 -3.82 -4.06 -11.22
CA MET A 369 -4.91 -3.11 -10.97
C MET A 369 -4.51 -1.69 -11.38
N LEU A 370 -3.26 -1.29 -11.08
CA LEU A 370 -2.67 -0.03 -11.55
C LEU A 370 -2.73 0.08 -13.08
N ALA A 371 -2.53 -1.02 -13.81
CA ALA A 371 -2.63 -1.07 -15.26
C ALA A 371 -4.08 -1.22 -15.80
N GLY A 372 -5.10 -1.08 -14.95
CA GLY A 372 -6.52 -1.24 -15.32
C GLY A 372 -6.90 -2.65 -15.75
N CYS A 373 -6.10 -3.66 -15.42
CA CYS A 373 -6.39 -5.05 -15.69
C CYS A 373 -7.24 -5.63 -14.56
N ILE A 374 -8.29 -6.38 -14.90
CA ILE A 374 -9.21 -6.95 -13.90
C ILE A 374 -8.52 -8.16 -13.25
N PRO A 375 -8.21 -8.13 -11.94
CA PRO A 375 -7.56 -9.26 -11.29
C PRO A 375 -8.49 -10.48 -11.24
N VAL A 376 -7.92 -11.65 -11.52
CA VAL A 376 -8.55 -12.95 -11.33
C VAL A 376 -7.86 -13.62 -10.15
N PHE A 377 -8.58 -13.73 -9.03
CA PHE A 377 -8.07 -14.36 -7.81
C PHE A 377 -8.49 -15.82 -7.75
N PHE A 378 -7.59 -16.63 -7.20
CA PHE A 378 -7.80 -18.08 -7.06
C PHE A 378 -7.98 -18.55 -5.62
N HIS A 379 -7.75 -17.63 -4.67
CA HIS A 379 -7.93 -17.87 -3.26
C HIS A 379 -8.47 -16.59 -2.60
N PRO A 380 -9.48 -16.67 -1.71
CA PRO A 380 -10.06 -15.48 -1.07
C PRO A 380 -9.05 -14.72 -0.20
N GLY A 381 -8.08 -15.46 0.34
CA GLY A 381 -6.90 -14.92 1.01
C GLY A 381 -6.14 -13.87 0.20
N SER A 382 -6.10 -13.96 -1.14
CA SER A 382 -5.26 -13.07 -1.97
C SER A 382 -5.74 -11.62 -2.02
N ALA A 383 -6.98 -11.33 -1.59
CA ALA A 383 -7.46 -9.95 -1.55
C ALA A 383 -8.58 -9.73 -0.53
N TYR A 384 -9.62 -10.56 -0.59
CA TYR A 384 -10.96 -10.26 -0.03
C TYR A 384 -10.99 -10.18 1.48
N VAL A 385 -10.11 -10.90 2.16
CA VAL A 385 -10.07 -10.95 3.63
C VAL A 385 -8.95 -10.09 4.25
N GLN A 386 -8.12 -9.43 3.43
CA GLN A 386 -6.93 -8.74 3.90
C GLN A 386 -6.98 -7.22 3.70
N TYR A 387 -7.32 -6.77 2.49
CA TYR A 387 -7.24 -5.34 2.12
C TYR A 387 -8.58 -4.63 2.34
N LEU A 388 -9.23 -4.89 3.47
CA LEU A 388 -10.60 -4.44 3.77
C LEU A 388 -10.76 -2.92 3.78
N TRP A 389 -9.68 -2.16 4.01
CA TRP A 389 -9.68 -0.70 3.97
C TRP A 389 -9.48 -0.14 2.56
N HIS A 390 -8.84 -0.90 1.67
CA HIS A 390 -8.43 -0.42 0.34
C HIS A 390 -9.26 -0.99 -0.81
N LEU A 391 -9.93 -2.11 -0.59
CA LEU A 391 -10.74 -2.81 -1.59
C LEU A 391 -12.22 -2.89 -1.15
N PRO A 392 -13.17 -2.72 -2.10
CA PRO A 392 -14.60 -2.88 -1.82
C PRO A 392 -14.93 -4.27 -1.28
N LYS A 393 -15.81 -4.35 -0.28
CA LYS A 393 -16.31 -5.64 0.24
C LYS A 393 -16.97 -6.51 -0.83
N ASN A 394 -17.68 -5.89 -1.78
CA ASN A 394 -18.25 -6.61 -2.91
C ASN A 394 -17.19 -6.83 -4.00
N TYR A 395 -16.48 -7.95 -3.90
CA TYR A 395 -15.36 -8.29 -4.78
C TYR A 395 -15.74 -8.46 -6.26
N THR A 396 -16.99 -8.83 -6.55
CA THR A 396 -17.48 -8.98 -7.93
C THR A 396 -17.52 -7.66 -8.71
N LYS A 397 -17.42 -6.52 -8.02
CA LYS A 397 -17.34 -5.20 -8.67
C LYS A 397 -16.00 -4.94 -9.33
N TYR A 398 -14.91 -5.57 -8.89
CA TYR A 398 -13.56 -5.24 -9.37
C TYR A 398 -12.72 -6.45 -9.76
N SER A 399 -13.21 -7.68 -9.55
CA SER A 399 -12.42 -8.89 -9.73
C SER A 399 -13.27 -10.08 -10.13
N VAL A 400 -12.60 -11.12 -10.63
CA VAL A 400 -13.19 -12.44 -10.87
C VAL A 400 -12.57 -13.43 -9.87
N PHE A 401 -13.40 -14.29 -9.29
CA PHE A 401 -12.95 -15.39 -8.46
C PHE A 401 -13.12 -16.71 -9.21
N ILE A 402 -12.07 -17.55 -9.24
CA ILE A 402 -12.10 -18.91 -9.77
C ILE A 402 -11.40 -19.79 -8.74
N SER A 403 -12.09 -20.75 -8.12
CA SER A 403 -11.46 -21.60 -7.08
C SER A 403 -10.20 -22.29 -7.61
N GLU A 404 -9.11 -22.23 -6.84
CA GLU A 404 -7.91 -23.02 -7.16
C GLU A 404 -8.17 -24.53 -7.10
N ASP A 405 -9.13 -24.98 -6.30
CA ASP A 405 -9.53 -26.40 -6.24
C ASP A 405 -10.17 -26.81 -7.57
N ASP A 406 -11.07 -25.99 -8.12
CA ASP A 406 -11.72 -26.26 -9.41
C ASP A 406 -10.72 -26.27 -10.57
N VAL A 407 -9.68 -25.41 -10.50
CA VAL A 407 -8.59 -25.44 -11.48
C VAL A 407 -7.80 -26.73 -11.32
N ARG A 408 -7.41 -27.09 -10.09
CA ARG A 408 -6.59 -28.27 -9.78
C ARG A 408 -7.26 -29.56 -10.21
N GLU A 409 -8.57 -29.67 -10.00
CA GLU A 409 -9.41 -30.81 -10.38
C GLU A 409 -9.78 -30.81 -11.87
N GLY A 410 -9.50 -29.72 -12.59
CA GLY A 410 -9.81 -29.56 -14.01
C GLY A 410 -11.30 -29.30 -14.31
N THR A 411 -12.11 -29.01 -13.29
CA THR A 411 -13.53 -28.67 -13.43
C THR A 411 -13.75 -27.23 -13.90
N ALA A 412 -12.78 -26.34 -13.67
CA ALA A 412 -12.77 -24.97 -14.20
C ALA A 412 -11.61 -24.74 -15.18
N LYS A 413 -11.96 -24.46 -16.44
CA LYS A 413 -11.03 -23.92 -17.44
C LYS A 413 -11.09 -22.40 -17.43
N VAL A 414 -10.00 -21.75 -17.03
CA VAL A 414 -9.95 -20.30 -16.78
C VAL A 414 -10.41 -19.50 -18.00
N GLY A 415 -9.88 -19.82 -19.19
CA GLY A 415 -10.26 -19.12 -20.42
C GLY A 415 -11.74 -19.27 -20.79
N GLU A 416 -12.40 -20.37 -20.43
CA GLU A 416 -13.83 -20.57 -20.68
C GLU A 416 -14.69 -19.79 -19.70
N VAL A 417 -14.28 -19.71 -18.42
CA VAL A 417 -14.94 -18.88 -17.40
C VAL A 417 -14.89 -17.41 -17.79
N LEU A 418 -13.69 -16.91 -18.15
CA LEU A 418 -13.50 -15.49 -18.47
C LEU A 418 -14.26 -15.03 -19.71
N LYS A 419 -14.52 -15.94 -20.67
CA LYS A 419 -15.34 -15.65 -21.87
C LYS A 419 -16.83 -15.47 -21.58
N ARG A 420 -17.32 -15.86 -20.40
CA ARG A 420 -18.73 -15.73 -20.03
C ARG A 420 -19.12 -14.31 -19.65
N PHE A 421 -18.16 -13.49 -19.25
CA PHE A 421 -18.41 -12.09 -18.91
C PHE A 421 -18.67 -11.28 -20.18
N SER A 422 -19.78 -10.54 -20.17
CA SER A 422 -20.12 -9.60 -21.23
C SER A 422 -19.15 -8.42 -21.26
N GLU A 423 -19.06 -7.74 -22.40
CA GLU A 423 -18.25 -6.52 -22.54
C GLU A 423 -18.65 -5.44 -21.52
N GLU A 424 -19.93 -5.33 -21.19
CA GLU A 424 -20.46 -4.38 -20.23
C GLU A 424 -20.03 -4.71 -18.79
N GLU A 425 -20.07 -5.98 -18.40
CA GLU A 425 -19.55 -6.41 -17.09
C GLU A 425 -18.05 -6.15 -16.98
N VAL A 426 -17.29 -6.46 -18.03
CA VAL A 426 -15.86 -6.18 -18.12
C VAL A 426 -15.58 -4.67 -18.02
N ARG A 427 -16.36 -3.84 -18.73
CA ARG A 427 -16.23 -2.38 -18.69
C ARG A 427 -16.49 -1.84 -17.29
N ARG A 428 -17.56 -2.31 -16.63
CA ARG A 428 -17.91 -1.93 -15.25
C ARG A 428 -16.83 -2.33 -14.25
N MET A 429 -16.35 -3.57 -14.34
CA MET A 429 -15.26 -4.05 -13.46
C MET A 429 -13.99 -3.23 -13.63
N ARG A 430 -13.63 -2.91 -14.87
CA ARG A 430 -12.46 -2.09 -15.16
C ARG A 430 -12.59 -0.67 -14.62
N GLU A 431 -13.76 -0.05 -14.75
CA GLU A 431 -13.97 1.30 -14.21
C GLU A 431 -13.82 1.31 -12.69
N GLU A 432 -14.31 0.29 -11.99
CA GLU A 432 -14.07 0.13 -10.55
C GLU A 432 -12.57 0.01 -10.24
N VAL A 433 -11.83 -0.85 -10.97
CA VAL A 433 -10.38 -1.02 -10.82
C VAL A 433 -9.62 0.30 -11.05
N ILE A 434 -9.94 1.02 -12.12
CA ILE A 434 -9.31 2.30 -12.46
C ILE A 434 -9.65 3.36 -11.40
N GLY A 435 -10.90 3.40 -10.93
CA GLY A 435 -11.37 4.33 -9.91
C GLY A 435 -10.63 4.17 -8.58
N MET A 436 -10.20 2.96 -8.24
CA MET A 436 -9.44 2.66 -7.01
C MET A 436 -7.94 2.99 -7.08
N ILE A 437 -7.38 3.32 -8.25
CA ILE A 437 -5.93 3.58 -8.38
C ILE A 437 -5.37 4.53 -7.30
N PRO A 438 -6.01 5.67 -6.95
CA PRO A 438 -5.52 6.54 -5.88
C PRO A 438 -5.30 5.82 -4.55
N SER A 439 -6.27 5.02 -4.09
CA SER A 439 -6.22 4.33 -2.80
C SER A 439 -5.30 3.10 -2.80
N LEU A 440 -4.70 2.74 -3.94
CA LEU A 440 -3.80 1.60 -4.12
C LEU A 440 -2.33 2.00 -4.32
N VAL A 441 -2.05 3.28 -4.52
CA VAL A 441 -0.68 3.80 -4.69
C VAL A 441 -0.30 4.74 -3.56
N TYR A 442 1.00 4.84 -3.27
CA TYR A 442 1.53 5.82 -2.32
C TYR A 442 2.05 7.02 -3.12
N ARG A 443 1.63 8.24 -2.79
CA ARG A 443 2.13 9.44 -3.50
C ARG A 443 3.61 9.66 -3.21
N ASP A 444 4.27 10.46 -4.04
CA ASP A 444 5.68 10.80 -3.82
C ASP A 444 5.85 11.50 -2.46
N PRO A 445 6.59 10.91 -1.49
CA PRO A 445 6.74 11.51 -0.18
C PRO A 445 7.49 12.85 -0.20
N ARG A 446 8.18 13.19 -1.30
CA ARG A 446 8.96 14.43 -1.42
C ARG A 446 8.14 15.61 -1.89
N GLU A 447 6.92 15.36 -2.31
CA GLU A 447 6.01 16.39 -2.77
C GLU A 447 5.08 16.86 -1.65
N SER A 448 4.46 18.01 -1.86
CA SER A 448 3.52 18.59 -0.90
C SER A 448 2.13 17.96 -1.02
N ARG A 449 1.14 18.54 -0.33
CA ARG A 449 -0.23 18.04 -0.29
C ARG A 449 -0.82 17.90 -1.70
N MET A 450 -1.43 16.75 -1.97
CA MET A 450 -2.30 16.56 -3.12
C MET A 450 -3.75 16.84 -2.67
N GLU A 451 -4.28 18.02 -3.00
CA GLU A 451 -5.64 18.37 -2.61
C GLU A 451 -6.67 17.47 -3.30
N GLY A 452 -7.69 17.04 -2.54
CA GLY A 452 -8.84 16.31 -3.06
C GLY A 452 -8.63 14.84 -3.41
N VAL A 453 -7.42 14.27 -3.22
CA VAL A 453 -7.13 12.86 -3.52
C VAL A 453 -6.42 12.19 -2.35
N LYS A 454 -7.00 11.08 -1.86
CA LYS A 454 -6.42 10.23 -0.81
C LYS A 454 -5.62 9.10 -1.45
N ASP A 455 -4.36 8.96 -1.02
CA ASP A 455 -3.51 7.86 -1.42
C ASP A 455 -3.63 6.65 -0.45
N ALA A 456 -2.90 5.56 -0.72
CA ALA A 456 -2.89 4.39 0.16
C ALA A 456 -2.40 4.71 1.60
N PHE A 457 -1.53 5.71 1.78
CA PHE A 457 -1.14 6.14 3.12
C PHE A 457 -2.33 6.81 3.84
N ASP A 458 -3.03 7.71 3.16
CA ASP A 458 -4.15 8.46 3.75
C ASP A 458 -5.28 7.50 4.16
N VAL A 459 -5.61 6.52 3.31
CA VAL A 459 -6.62 5.48 3.62
C VAL A 459 -6.21 4.62 4.83
N ALA A 460 -4.95 4.21 4.90
CA ALA A 460 -4.48 3.39 6.01
C ALA A 460 -4.48 4.15 7.35
N VAL A 461 -4.09 5.43 7.33
CA VAL A 461 -4.12 6.30 8.52
C VAL A 461 -5.56 6.56 8.98
N GLU A 462 -6.51 6.74 8.07
CA GLU A 462 -7.93 6.85 8.41
C GLU A 462 -8.45 5.56 9.05
N GLY A 463 -8.11 4.40 8.50
CA GLY A 463 -8.44 3.10 9.11
C GLY A 463 -7.88 2.93 10.52
N VAL A 464 -6.68 3.45 10.78
CA VAL A 464 -6.10 3.50 12.13
C VAL A 464 -6.95 4.37 13.06
N PHE A 465 -7.30 5.60 12.67
CA PHE A 465 -8.13 6.47 13.51
C PHE A 465 -9.49 5.86 13.81
N GLU A 466 -10.18 5.32 12.81
CA GLU A 466 -11.46 4.65 12.99
C GLU A 466 -11.36 3.49 13.99
N ARG A 467 -10.29 2.69 13.90
CA ARG A 467 -10.03 1.61 14.84
C ARG A 467 -9.78 2.13 16.25
N VAL A 468 -8.89 3.11 16.42
CA VAL A 468 -8.58 3.67 17.74
C VAL A 468 -9.82 4.29 18.39
N GLU A 469 -10.64 5.00 17.61
CA GLU A 469 -11.88 5.59 18.10
C GLU A 469 -12.90 4.55 18.55
N ARG A 470 -13.04 3.45 17.80
CA ARG A 470 -13.87 2.31 18.24
C ARG A 470 -13.38 1.73 19.57
N LEU A 471 -12.07 1.58 19.73
CA LEU A 471 -11.46 1.08 20.97
C LEU A 471 -11.69 2.04 22.16
N ARG A 472 -11.64 3.36 21.93
CA ARG A 472 -11.95 4.38 22.95
C ARG A 472 -13.38 4.31 23.43
N ARG A 473 -14.32 4.02 22.53
CA ARG A 473 -15.75 3.86 22.86
C ARG A 473 -16.08 2.57 23.59
N GLY A 474 -15.07 1.75 23.92
CA GLY A 474 -15.25 0.49 24.62
C GLY A 474 -15.98 -0.56 23.77
N VAL A 475 -15.99 -0.41 22.43
CA VAL A 475 -16.46 -1.47 21.53
C VAL A 475 -15.48 -2.64 21.71
N PRO A 476 -15.90 -3.78 22.29
CA PRO A 476 -14.98 -4.86 22.59
C PRO A 476 -14.30 -5.35 21.32
N LEU A 477 -12.99 -5.61 21.41
CA LEU A 477 -12.29 -6.43 20.42
C LEU A 477 -12.83 -7.88 20.42
N GLU A 478 -13.64 -8.24 21.43
CA GLU A 478 -14.19 -9.55 21.73
C GLU A 478 -15.35 -9.98 20.81
N GLU A 479 -15.85 -9.12 19.90
CA GLU A 479 -16.65 -9.60 18.75
C GLU A 479 -15.79 -10.32 17.68
N MET A 480 -14.49 -10.52 17.94
CA MET A 480 -13.57 -11.37 17.16
C MET A 480 -13.31 -12.73 17.84
N GLU A 481 -14.30 -13.28 18.55
CA GLU A 481 -14.16 -14.58 19.23
C GLU A 481 -13.99 -15.74 18.23
N GLU A 482 -12.92 -16.51 18.51
CA GLU A 482 -12.11 -17.37 17.64
C GLU A 482 -11.26 -16.65 16.57
N GLU A 483 -9.94 -16.55 16.83
CA GLU A 483 -8.90 -16.19 15.84
C GLU A 483 -9.12 -16.94 14.51
N SER A 484 -9.57 -18.20 14.55
CA SER A 484 -9.89 -19.03 13.37
C SER A 484 -10.95 -18.41 12.42
N SER A 485 -11.78 -17.49 12.92
CA SER A 485 -12.93 -16.89 12.23
C SER A 485 -12.80 -15.37 12.03
N SER A 486 -11.64 -14.77 12.35
CA SER A 486 -11.40 -13.31 12.22
C SER A 486 -11.80 -12.74 10.86
N TRP A 487 -11.42 -13.42 9.77
CA TRP A 487 -11.77 -13.01 8.41
C TRP A 487 -13.28 -12.91 8.16
N LYS A 488 -14.10 -13.75 8.82
CA LYS A 488 -15.57 -13.73 8.68
C LYS A 488 -16.15 -12.47 9.29
N TYR A 489 -15.71 -12.11 10.49
CA TYR A 489 -16.14 -10.89 11.16
C TYR A 489 -15.67 -9.65 10.41
N GLY A 490 -14.43 -9.64 9.92
CA GLY A 490 -13.92 -8.53 9.10
C GLY A 490 -14.77 -8.27 7.84
N LEU A 491 -15.14 -9.34 7.13
CA LEU A 491 -15.85 -9.21 5.86
C LEU A 491 -17.38 -9.07 6.03
N PHE A 492 -17.99 -9.91 6.87
CA PHE A 492 -19.44 -10.06 6.99
C PHE A 492 -20.05 -9.49 8.26
N GLY A 493 -19.23 -9.10 9.24
CA GLY A 493 -19.70 -8.63 10.55
C GLY A 493 -20.36 -9.71 11.41
N ARG A 494 -20.25 -10.99 11.01
CA ARG A 494 -20.77 -12.15 11.73
C ARG A 494 -19.96 -13.41 11.40
N GLY A 495 -19.94 -14.36 12.34
CA GLY A 495 -19.47 -15.72 12.09
C GLY A 495 -20.49 -16.59 11.34
N GLY A 496 -20.27 -17.92 11.36
CA GLY A 496 -21.13 -18.93 10.74
C GLY A 496 -20.45 -19.68 9.59
N GLU A 497 -21.12 -20.71 9.04
CA GLU A 497 -20.60 -21.44 7.87
C GLU A 497 -20.52 -20.53 6.65
N HIS A 498 -19.41 -20.61 5.94
CA HIS A 498 -19.20 -19.89 4.68
C HIS A 498 -18.58 -20.82 3.65
N GLU A 499 -18.88 -20.60 2.37
CA GLU A 499 -18.34 -21.42 1.28
C GLU A 499 -16.80 -21.45 1.28
N TRP A 500 -16.16 -20.38 1.75
CA TRP A 500 -14.70 -20.27 1.84
C TRP A 500 -14.06 -20.90 3.09
N ASP A 501 -14.85 -21.53 3.97
CA ASP A 501 -14.31 -22.12 5.19
C ASP A 501 -13.19 -23.11 4.90
N HIS A 502 -13.31 -23.90 3.84
CA HIS A 502 -12.30 -24.87 3.45
C HIS A 502 -10.93 -24.25 3.11
N PHE A 503 -10.89 -23.03 2.57
CA PHE A 503 -9.64 -22.30 2.29
C PHE A 503 -8.87 -21.89 3.54
N PHE A 504 -9.56 -21.76 4.67
CA PHE A 504 -8.97 -21.30 5.94
C PHE A 504 -8.98 -22.38 7.04
N ARG A 505 -9.37 -23.62 6.71
CA ARG A 505 -9.30 -24.74 7.64
C ARG A 505 -7.85 -25.02 7.99
N THR A 506 -7.56 -25.09 9.29
CA THR A 506 -6.31 -25.70 9.73
C THR A 506 -6.33 -27.21 9.44
N PRO A 507 -5.32 -27.85 8.80
CA PRO A 507 -5.26 -29.29 8.76
C PRO A 507 -5.33 -29.79 10.19
N LYS A 508 -6.20 -30.77 10.38
CA LYS A 508 -6.19 -31.60 11.58
C LYS A 508 -4.77 -32.17 11.69
N ARG A 509 -4.13 -31.89 12.82
CA ARG A 509 -2.82 -32.46 13.14
C ARG A 509 -2.88 -33.98 13.15
#